data_AF-A0A0J5S2K4-F1
#
_entry.id   AF-A0A0J5S2K4-F1
#
_cell.length_a   1.000
_cell.length_b   1.000
_cell.length_c   1.000
_cell.angle_alpha   90.00
_cell.angle_beta   90.00
_cell.angle_gamma   90.00
#
_symmetry.space_group_name_H-M   'P 1'
#
loop_
_entity.id
_entity.type
_entity.pdbx_description
1 polymer ?
#
loop_
_entity_poly.entity_id
_entity_poly.type
_entity_poly.pdbx_seq_one_letter_code
_entity_poly.pdbx_strand_id
1 'polypeptide(L)'
;MIDFAENGEKFYYKGDALDDFLSYNILNTSKLNEEEYYRIYEFIAHEIFHLWNSYEHKHTGKSWLHEGSATYFAIRTLADLGYISKHKLLKLQSGYLDACYDYYKNKSNKPMNNNTSDYSYYICGNSLHILLERFENKHTVFKIWQALFKQGNYHSDDFIKQLKADKSIKNKTKSNLNDFSTQRCYPCDR
;
A
#
# COMPACT_ATOMS: atom_id res chain seq x y z
N MET A 1 20.86 -6.08 4.01
CA MET A 1 21.71 -5.62 5.13
C MET A 1 21.39 -4.16 5.36
N ILE A 2 20.75 -3.83 6.47
CA ILE A 2 20.51 -2.43 6.87
C ILE A 2 21.60 -2.08 7.87
N ASP A 3 22.44 -1.13 7.49
CA ASP A 3 23.51 -0.56 8.32
C ASP A 3 23.03 0.80 8.83
N PHE A 4 23.17 1.04 10.14
CA PHE A 4 22.82 2.31 10.77
C PHE A 4 24.12 3.03 11.14
N ALA A 5 24.44 4.12 10.44
CA ALA A 5 25.43 5.06 10.94
C ALA A 5 24.79 5.94 12.02
N GLU A 6 25.31 5.84 13.24
CA GLU A 6 25.09 6.81 14.32
C GLU A 6 25.41 8.21 13.80
N ASN A 7 24.40 9.07 13.74
CA ASN A 7 24.53 10.51 13.96
C ASN A 7 23.19 11.08 14.42
N GLY A 8 22.80 10.66 15.63
CA GLY A 8 22.41 11.59 16.69
C GLY A 8 21.12 12.40 16.65
N GLU A 9 20.46 12.69 15.52
CA GLU A 9 19.42 13.75 15.58
C GLU A 9 18.08 13.54 14.87
N LYS A 10 17.89 12.60 13.94
CA LYS A 10 16.55 12.33 13.37
C LYS A 10 16.37 10.87 12.94
N PHE A 11 15.19 10.33 13.25
CA PHE A 11 14.71 9.02 12.81
C PHE A 11 14.64 8.98 11.27
N TYR A 12 15.52 8.20 10.64
CA TYR A 12 15.48 7.87 9.22
C TYR A 12 15.59 6.35 9.09
N TYR A 13 14.67 5.76 8.31
CA TYR A 13 14.63 4.34 8.02
C TYR A 13 14.64 4.12 6.50
N LYS A 14 15.46 3.18 6.04
CA LYS A 14 15.43 2.58 4.70
C LYS A 14 15.75 1.10 4.86
N GLY A 15 14.95 0.24 4.28
CA GLY A 15 15.22 -1.19 4.23
C GLY A 15 14.46 -1.83 3.11
N ASP A 16 14.83 -3.07 2.86
CA ASP A 16 14.53 -3.82 1.66
C ASP A 16 14.48 -5.30 2.08
N ALA A 17 13.48 -6.04 1.61
CA ALA A 17 13.46 -7.48 1.71
C ALA A 17 14.42 -8.04 0.66
N LEU A 18 15.65 -8.34 1.07
CA LEU A 18 16.58 -9.13 0.25
C LEU A 18 16.30 -10.61 0.45
N ASP A 19 16.51 -11.41 -0.60
CA ASP A 19 16.31 -12.87 -0.67
C ASP A 19 16.50 -13.55 0.69
N ASP A 20 15.40 -14.06 1.25
CA ASP A 20 15.30 -14.89 2.46
C ASP A 20 15.62 -14.24 3.83
N PHE A 21 15.75 -12.92 3.94
CA PHE A 21 16.15 -12.29 5.22
C PHE A 21 15.45 -10.97 5.55
N LEU A 22 14.62 -10.99 6.61
CA LEU A 22 14.12 -9.79 7.29
C LEU A 22 15.00 -9.46 8.50
N SER A 23 15.70 -8.33 8.47
CA SER A 23 16.51 -7.85 9.60
C SER A 23 15.99 -6.53 10.11
N TYR A 24 15.73 -6.48 11.41
CA TYR A 24 15.33 -5.26 12.09
C TYR A 24 16.10 -5.11 13.39
N ASN A 25 16.94 -4.07 13.48
CA ASN A 25 17.73 -3.77 14.68
C ASN A 25 17.07 -2.62 15.44
N ILE A 26 16.67 -2.87 16.68
CA ILE A 26 16.11 -1.86 17.59
C ILE A 26 17.13 -1.58 18.69
N LEU A 27 17.71 -0.39 18.66
CA LEU A 27 18.51 0.10 19.78
C LEU A 27 17.60 0.83 20.78
N ASN A 28 17.84 0.62 22.07
CA ASN A 28 17.12 1.31 23.16
C ASN A 28 15.58 1.12 23.12
N THR A 29 15.10 -0.12 23.03
CA THR A 29 13.66 -0.48 23.10
C THR A 29 12.92 0.15 24.29
N SER A 30 13.63 0.41 25.39
CA SER A 30 13.11 1.07 26.59
C SER A 30 12.75 2.55 26.41
N LYS A 31 13.16 3.19 25.30
CA LYS A 31 12.86 4.60 24.98
C LYS A 31 11.77 4.76 23.93
N LEU A 32 11.29 3.65 23.35
CA LEU A 32 10.28 3.69 22.32
C LEU A 32 8.94 4.17 22.88
N ASN A 33 8.35 5.15 22.21
CA ASN A 33 6.96 5.54 22.46
C ASN A 33 6.00 4.74 21.57
N GLU A 34 4.69 4.90 21.81
CA GLU A 34 3.63 4.17 21.10
C GLU A 34 3.68 4.39 19.57
N GLU A 35 4.04 5.60 19.10
CA GLU A 35 4.15 5.89 17.68
C GLU A 35 5.35 5.19 17.04
N GLU A 36 6.47 5.10 17.75
CA GLU A 36 7.65 4.38 17.26
C GLU A 36 7.39 2.88 17.20
N TYR A 37 6.74 2.29 18.21
CA TYR A 37 6.28 0.90 18.15
C TYR A 37 5.33 0.65 16.97
N TYR A 38 4.41 1.58 16.71
CA TYR A 38 3.52 1.49 15.55
C TYR A 38 4.32 1.41 14.25
N ARG A 39 5.32 2.30 14.04
CA ARG A 39 6.13 2.32 12.82
C ARG A 39 6.92 1.02 12.63
N ILE A 40 7.40 0.43 13.73
CA ILE A 40 8.09 -0.86 13.74
C ILE A 40 7.16 -1.97 13.25
N TYR A 41 5.97 -2.08 13.84
CA TYR A 41 5.02 -3.13 13.47
C TYR A 41 4.46 -2.94 12.06
N GLU A 42 4.20 -1.70 11.66
CA GLU A 42 3.80 -1.36 10.29
C GLU A 42 4.86 -1.81 9.29
N PHE A 43 6.13 -1.49 9.57
CA PHE A 43 7.25 -1.93 8.75
C PHE A 43 7.33 -3.46 8.65
N ILE A 44 7.31 -4.17 9.77
CA ILE A 44 7.37 -5.64 9.78
C ILE A 44 6.19 -6.24 8.99
N ALA A 45 4.98 -5.71 9.18
CA ALA A 45 3.81 -6.18 8.46
C ALA A 45 3.87 -5.90 6.95
N HIS A 46 4.47 -4.77 6.55
CA HIS A 46 4.73 -4.41 5.15
C HIS A 46 5.65 -5.44 4.49
N GLU A 47 6.80 -5.72 5.11
CA GLU A 47 7.77 -6.68 4.56
C GLU A 47 7.26 -8.12 4.57
N ILE A 48 6.52 -8.52 5.60
CA ILE A 48 5.87 -9.84 5.64
C ILE A 48 4.91 -10.00 4.46
N PHE A 49 4.21 -8.95 4.04
CA PHE A 49 3.33 -9.05 2.87
C PHE A 49 4.11 -9.35 1.58
N HIS A 50 5.34 -8.87 1.44
CA HIS A 50 6.20 -9.15 0.30
C HIS A 50 6.62 -10.63 0.18
N LEU A 51 6.51 -11.42 1.26
CA LEU A 51 6.67 -12.87 1.18
C LEU A 51 5.67 -13.49 0.20
N TRP A 52 4.40 -13.04 0.20
CA TRP A 52 3.46 -13.43 -0.84
C TRP A 52 3.62 -12.58 -2.10
N ASN A 53 3.68 -11.26 -1.95
CA ASN A 53 3.75 -10.27 -3.04
C ASN A 53 5.20 -9.97 -3.44
N SER A 54 5.81 -10.94 -4.13
CA SER A 54 7.05 -10.90 -4.94
C SER A 54 7.91 -12.12 -4.75
N TYR A 55 7.94 -12.68 -3.54
CA TYR A 55 8.76 -13.86 -3.24
C TYR A 55 8.07 -15.16 -3.69
N GLU A 56 6.95 -15.54 -3.05
CA GLU A 56 6.18 -16.74 -3.45
C GLU A 56 5.52 -16.56 -4.83
N HIS A 57 5.03 -15.34 -5.10
CA HIS A 57 4.37 -14.99 -6.34
C HIS A 57 5.12 -13.84 -7.01
N LYS A 58 5.93 -14.14 -8.04
CA LYS A 58 6.75 -13.13 -8.70
C LYS A 58 5.87 -12.05 -9.31
N HIS A 59 6.01 -10.84 -8.77
CA HIS A 59 5.36 -9.64 -9.29
C HIS A 59 6.23 -8.99 -10.38
N THR A 60 5.56 -8.47 -11.41
CA THR A 60 6.19 -7.65 -12.45
C THR A 60 5.34 -6.41 -12.76
N GLY A 61 5.98 -5.36 -13.28
CA GLY A 61 5.28 -4.16 -13.75
C GLY A 61 5.45 -2.95 -12.84
N LYS A 62 4.33 -2.36 -12.40
CA LYS A 62 4.28 -1.08 -11.69
C LYS A 62 4.39 -1.26 -10.18
N SER A 63 5.19 -0.42 -9.53
CA SER A 63 5.56 -0.49 -8.12
C SER A 63 4.39 -0.16 -7.20
N TRP A 64 3.37 0.56 -7.68
CA TRP A 64 2.20 0.88 -6.85
C TRP A 64 1.46 -0.36 -6.35
N LEU A 65 1.45 -1.44 -7.16
CA LEU A 65 0.82 -2.68 -6.76
C LEU A 65 1.72 -3.44 -5.79
N HIS A 66 3.03 -3.36 -5.96
CA HIS A 66 3.98 -3.99 -5.06
C HIS A 66 3.97 -3.30 -3.69
N GLU A 67 4.32 -2.02 -3.65
CA GLU A 67 4.57 -1.25 -2.45
C GLU A 67 3.30 -0.70 -1.80
N GLY A 68 2.41 -0.14 -2.60
CA GLY A 68 1.18 0.46 -2.09
C GLY A 68 0.22 -0.56 -1.48
N SER A 69 0.23 -1.79 -1.99
CA SER A 69 -0.55 -2.87 -1.39
C SER A 69 0.06 -3.35 -0.07
N ALA A 70 1.38 -3.50 0.01
CA ALA A 70 2.07 -3.83 1.24
C ALA A 70 1.76 -2.81 2.34
N THR A 71 1.73 -1.51 2.01
CA THR A 71 1.29 -0.47 2.95
C THR A 71 -0.18 -0.63 3.37
N TYR A 72 -1.08 -0.93 2.43
CA TYR A 72 -2.49 -1.19 2.74
C TYR A 72 -2.66 -2.38 3.72
N PHE A 73 -1.99 -3.49 3.43
CA PHE A 73 -2.06 -4.70 4.25
C PHE A 73 -1.38 -4.50 5.60
N ALA A 74 -0.31 -3.72 5.68
CA ALA A 74 0.35 -3.39 6.94
C ALA A 74 -0.61 -2.69 7.90
N ILE A 75 -1.14 -1.52 7.53
CA ILE A 75 -2.05 -0.76 8.40
C ILE A 75 -3.31 -1.56 8.77
N ARG A 76 -3.79 -2.43 7.85
CA ARG A 76 -4.96 -3.25 8.12
C ARG A 76 -4.65 -4.41 9.05
N THR A 77 -3.50 -5.06 8.91
CA THR A 77 -3.05 -6.13 9.80
C THR A 77 -2.92 -5.61 11.22
N LEU A 78 -2.33 -4.42 11.40
CA LEU A 78 -2.22 -3.80 12.72
C LEU A 78 -3.60 -3.55 13.35
N ALA A 79 -4.59 -3.14 12.57
CA ALA A 79 -5.95 -2.92 13.06
C ALA A 79 -6.67 -4.24 13.37
N ASP A 80 -6.56 -5.25 12.48
CA ASP A 80 -7.21 -6.56 12.63
C ASP A 80 -6.62 -7.34 13.83
N LEU A 81 -5.33 -7.14 14.15
CA LEU A 81 -4.67 -7.72 15.33
C LEU A 81 -4.82 -6.89 16.62
N GLY A 82 -5.44 -5.71 16.55
CA GLY A 82 -5.69 -4.86 17.71
C GLY A 82 -4.51 -3.98 18.17
N TYR A 83 -3.42 -3.89 17.39
CA TYR A 83 -2.31 -2.97 17.66
C TYR A 83 -2.69 -1.50 17.42
N ILE A 84 -3.68 -1.24 16.55
CA ILE A 84 -4.27 0.10 16.41
C ILE A 84 -5.80 0.03 16.49
N SER A 85 -6.39 1.11 17.01
CA SER A 85 -7.86 1.23 17.06
C SER A 85 -8.45 1.44 15.66
N LYS A 86 -9.73 1.08 15.50
CA LYS A 86 -10.51 1.41 14.29
C LYS A 86 -10.49 2.92 13.98
N HIS A 87 -10.51 3.77 15.01
CA HIS A 87 -10.42 5.22 14.83
C HIS A 87 -9.07 5.63 14.23
N LYS A 88 -7.96 5.06 14.73
CA LYS A 88 -6.62 5.29 14.18
C LYS A 88 -6.52 4.82 12.73
N LEU A 89 -7.05 3.63 12.41
CA LEU A 89 -7.12 3.13 11.03
C LEU A 89 -7.84 4.12 10.10
N LEU A 90 -9.02 4.60 10.48
CA LEU A 90 -9.78 5.57 9.68
C LEU A 90 -9.00 6.88 9.47
N LYS A 91 -8.34 7.37 10.52
CA LYS A 91 -7.50 8.58 10.45
C LYS A 91 -6.32 8.39 9.47
N LEU A 92 -5.63 7.25 9.55
CA LEU A 92 -4.52 6.92 8.64
C LEU A 92 -5.02 6.82 7.20
N GLN A 93 -6.11 6.09 6.96
CA GLN A 93 -6.69 5.94 5.63
C GLN A 93 -7.08 7.28 5.01
N SER A 94 -7.71 8.17 5.78
CA SER A 94 -8.04 9.52 5.29
C SER A 94 -6.77 10.32 4.99
N GLY A 95 -5.73 10.23 5.83
CA GLY A 95 -4.44 10.88 5.56
C GLY A 95 -3.79 10.43 4.24
N TYR A 96 -3.83 9.14 3.91
CA TYR A 96 -3.34 8.64 2.62
C TYR A 96 -4.15 9.16 1.44
N LEU A 97 -5.49 9.19 1.57
CA LEU A 97 -6.38 9.69 0.53
C LEU A 97 -6.15 11.19 0.27
N ASP A 98 -6.05 11.99 1.33
CA ASP A 98 -5.80 13.43 1.24
C ASP A 98 -4.42 13.70 0.61
N ALA A 99 -3.39 12.98 1.05
CA ALA A 99 -2.05 13.10 0.48
C ALA A 99 -1.97 12.68 -0.99
N CYS A 100 -2.71 11.63 -1.40
CA CYS A 100 -2.79 11.24 -2.81
C CYS A 100 -3.57 12.27 -3.64
N TYR A 101 -4.64 12.84 -3.09
CA TYR A 101 -5.38 13.91 -3.73
C TYR A 101 -4.49 15.14 -3.97
N ASP A 102 -3.75 15.57 -2.95
CA ASP A 102 -2.79 16.67 -3.07
C ASP A 102 -1.67 16.37 -4.07
N TYR A 103 -1.20 15.12 -4.13
CA TYR A 103 -0.24 14.68 -5.14
C TYR A 103 -0.80 14.87 -6.56
N TYR A 104 -2.04 14.42 -6.82
CA TYR A 104 -2.65 14.58 -8.14
C TYR A 104 -2.98 16.03 -8.49
N LYS A 105 -3.40 16.83 -7.51
CA LYS A 105 -3.68 18.27 -7.69
C LYS A 105 -2.43 19.06 -8.06
N ASN A 106 -1.30 18.79 -7.39
CA ASN A 106 -0.09 19.59 -7.50
C ASN A 106 0.90 19.07 -8.55
N LYS A 107 0.83 17.80 -8.93
CA LYS A 107 1.72 17.16 -9.94
C LYS A 107 0.95 16.68 -11.15
N SER A 108 0.06 17.56 -11.66
CA SER A 108 -0.76 17.31 -12.86
C SER A 108 0.10 16.63 -13.94
N ASN A 109 -0.34 15.46 -14.41
CA ASN A 109 0.28 14.64 -15.47
C ASN A 109 1.28 13.54 -15.07
N LYS A 110 1.45 13.21 -13.78
CA LYS A 110 2.20 12.01 -13.37
C LYS A 110 1.29 10.96 -12.71
N PRO A 111 0.63 10.09 -13.51
CA PRO A 111 -0.24 9.06 -12.96
C PRO A 111 0.55 8.10 -12.08
N MET A 112 -0.13 7.50 -11.10
CA MET A 112 0.43 6.44 -10.27
C MET A 112 1.10 5.33 -11.12
N ASN A 113 0.52 5.00 -12.28
CA ASN A 113 1.05 4.02 -13.24
C ASN A 113 2.42 4.35 -13.85
N ASN A 114 2.97 5.55 -13.62
CA ASN A 114 4.29 5.93 -14.11
C ASN A 114 5.42 5.75 -13.08
N ASN A 115 5.15 5.23 -11.87
CA ASN A 115 6.16 4.98 -10.81
C ASN A 115 7.09 6.18 -10.54
N THR A 116 6.57 7.41 -10.62
CA THR A 116 7.41 8.61 -10.74
C THR A 116 7.99 9.12 -9.42
N SER A 117 7.56 8.60 -8.28
CA SER A 117 8.03 8.96 -6.93
C SER A 117 7.42 8.04 -5.87
N ASP A 118 8.03 7.96 -4.69
CA ASP A 118 7.53 7.23 -3.51
C ASP A 118 6.07 7.60 -3.17
N TYR A 119 5.72 8.88 -3.29
CA TYR A 119 4.33 9.33 -3.16
C TYR A 119 3.35 8.68 -4.15
N SER A 120 3.80 8.41 -5.37
CA SER A 120 2.96 7.80 -6.39
C SER A 120 2.72 6.33 -6.05
N TYR A 121 3.75 5.55 -5.74
CA TYR A 121 3.58 4.11 -5.57
C TYR A 121 3.21 3.68 -4.14
N TYR A 122 3.69 4.34 -3.08
CA TYR A 122 3.24 4.05 -1.70
C TYR A 122 1.89 4.70 -1.38
N ILE A 123 1.80 6.04 -1.48
CA ILE A 123 0.62 6.79 -1.00
C ILE A 123 -0.58 6.55 -1.91
N CYS A 124 -0.44 6.75 -3.22
CA CYS A 124 -1.55 6.53 -4.15
C CYS A 124 -1.84 5.05 -4.39
N GLY A 125 -0.82 4.18 -4.36
CA GLY A 125 -1.02 2.72 -4.45
C GLY A 125 -1.86 2.17 -3.30
N ASN A 126 -1.56 2.58 -2.07
CA ASN A 126 -2.37 2.29 -0.89
C ASN A 126 -3.79 2.87 -1.01
N SER A 127 -3.89 4.13 -1.44
CA SER A 127 -5.16 4.82 -1.63
C SER A 127 -6.12 4.08 -2.56
N LEU A 128 -5.60 3.46 -3.64
CA LEU A 128 -6.43 2.64 -4.52
C LEU A 128 -7.08 1.45 -3.79
N HIS A 129 -6.33 0.77 -2.91
CA HIS A 129 -6.85 -0.33 -2.11
C HIS A 129 -7.85 0.15 -1.05
N ILE A 130 -7.59 1.29 -0.42
CA ILE A 130 -8.52 1.95 0.51
C ILE A 130 -9.83 2.29 -0.19
N LEU A 131 -9.78 2.86 -1.40
CA LEU A 131 -10.97 3.20 -2.17
C LEU A 131 -11.76 1.96 -2.58
N LEU A 132 -11.08 0.89 -3.02
CA LEU A 132 -11.72 -0.38 -3.33
C LEU A 132 -12.47 -0.93 -2.10
N GLU A 133 -11.83 -0.89 -0.93
CA GLU A 133 -12.48 -1.30 0.31
C GLU A 133 -13.69 -0.42 0.64
N ARG A 134 -13.56 0.91 0.56
CA ARG A 134 -14.63 1.85 0.92
C ARG A 134 -15.82 1.77 -0.03
N PHE A 135 -15.60 1.55 -1.32
CA PHE A 135 -16.68 1.45 -2.31
C PHE A 135 -17.34 0.06 -2.33
N GLU A 136 -16.60 -0.97 -1.93
CA GLU A 136 -17.09 -2.34 -1.78
C GLU A 136 -16.98 -2.79 -0.33
N ASN A 137 -15.93 -3.54 0.01
CA ASN A 137 -15.62 -4.03 1.36
C ASN A 137 -14.22 -4.69 1.36
N LYS A 138 -13.72 -5.02 2.56
CA LYS A 138 -12.42 -5.70 2.74
C LYS A 138 -12.36 -7.05 2.02
N HIS A 139 -13.45 -7.82 2.03
CA HIS A 139 -13.48 -9.14 1.41
C HIS A 139 -13.26 -9.07 -0.10
N THR A 140 -13.80 -8.06 -0.77
CA THR A 140 -13.53 -7.80 -2.20
C THR A 140 -12.04 -7.58 -2.47
N VAL A 141 -11.35 -6.78 -1.64
CA VAL A 141 -9.90 -6.56 -1.80
C VAL A 141 -9.15 -7.90 -1.72
N PHE A 142 -9.46 -8.71 -0.69
CA PHE A 142 -8.82 -10.01 -0.52
C PHE A 142 -9.14 -10.99 -1.65
N LYS A 143 -10.37 -11.01 -2.15
CA LYS A 143 -10.75 -11.87 -3.28
C LYS A 143 -9.95 -11.57 -4.54
N ILE A 144 -9.69 -10.30 -4.83
CA ILE A 144 -8.83 -9.89 -5.96
C ILE A 144 -7.40 -10.39 -5.76
N TRP A 145 -6.83 -10.21 -4.57
CA TRP A 145 -5.48 -10.70 -4.26
C TRP A 145 -5.37 -12.23 -4.31
N GLN A 146 -6.36 -12.95 -3.79
CA GLN A 146 -6.44 -14.40 -3.92
C GLN A 146 -6.49 -14.84 -5.38
N ALA A 147 -7.22 -14.10 -6.24
CA ALA A 147 -7.27 -14.40 -7.67
C ALA A 147 -5.93 -14.12 -8.37
N LEU A 148 -5.15 -13.13 -7.91
CA LEU A 148 -3.79 -12.88 -8.41
C LEU A 148 -2.83 -13.98 -8.02
N PHE A 149 -2.77 -14.34 -6.73
CA PHE A 149 -1.85 -15.38 -6.24
C PHE A 149 -2.14 -16.76 -6.86
N LYS A 150 -3.40 -17.07 -7.17
CA LYS A 150 -3.76 -18.30 -7.92
C LYS A 150 -3.17 -18.37 -9.33
N GLN A 151 -2.73 -17.26 -9.92
CA GLN A 151 -2.09 -17.25 -11.24
C GLN A 151 -0.60 -17.63 -11.16
N GLY A 152 -0.03 -17.76 -9.96
CA GLY A 152 1.40 -17.91 -9.77
C GLY A 152 2.07 -16.54 -9.90
N ASN A 153 2.76 -16.31 -11.01
CA ASN A 153 3.39 -15.01 -11.31
C ASN A 153 2.36 -14.06 -11.94
N TYR A 154 2.44 -12.76 -11.64
CA TYR A 154 1.48 -11.78 -12.14
C TYR A 154 2.11 -10.44 -12.49
N HIS A 155 1.44 -9.70 -13.36
CA HIS A 155 1.76 -8.32 -13.73
C HIS A 155 0.79 -7.34 -13.06
N SER A 156 1.20 -6.08 -12.83
CA SER A 156 0.31 -5.07 -12.23
C SER A 156 -1.01 -4.87 -12.99
N ASP A 157 -1.01 -5.08 -14.30
CA ASP A 157 -2.22 -4.99 -15.13
C ASP A 157 -3.22 -6.11 -14.82
N ASP A 158 -2.76 -7.25 -14.32
CA ASP A 158 -3.64 -8.37 -13.97
C ASP A 158 -4.54 -8.01 -12.79
N PHE A 159 -4.09 -7.14 -11.88
CA PHE A 159 -4.94 -6.60 -10.81
C PHE A 159 -6.15 -5.85 -11.41
N ILE A 160 -5.89 -4.98 -12.40
CA ILE A 160 -6.95 -4.23 -13.09
C ILE A 160 -7.86 -5.17 -13.89
N LYS A 161 -7.31 -6.22 -14.52
CA LYS A 161 -8.10 -7.25 -15.20
C LYS A 161 -9.02 -7.99 -14.22
N GLN A 162 -8.51 -8.41 -13.06
CA GLN A 162 -9.30 -9.07 -12.02
C GLN A 162 -10.43 -8.16 -11.52
N LEU A 163 -10.13 -6.88 -11.27
CA LEU A 163 -11.16 -5.89 -10.92
C LEU A 163 -12.27 -5.77 -11.96
N LYS A 164 -11.91 -5.72 -13.24
CA LYS A 164 -12.88 -5.59 -14.34
C LYS A 164 -13.71 -6.86 -14.51
N ALA A 165 -13.08 -8.03 -14.39
CA ALA A 165 -13.70 -9.33 -14.57
C ALA A 165 -14.65 -9.71 -13.42
N ASP A 166 -14.42 -9.24 -12.19
CA ASP A 166 -15.25 -9.62 -11.06
C ASP A 166 -16.66 -9.00 -11.15
N LYS A 167 -17.66 -9.85 -11.40
CA LYS A 167 -19.06 -9.44 -11.54
C LYS A 167 -19.69 -8.97 -10.24
N SER A 168 -19.12 -9.28 -9.06
CA SER A 168 -19.65 -8.79 -7.79
C SER A 168 -19.26 -7.35 -7.46
N ILE A 169 -18.28 -6.77 -8.18
CA ILE A 169 -17.86 -5.37 -8.00
C ILE A 169 -18.79 -4.46 -8.80
N LYS A 170 -19.26 -3.36 -8.18
CA LYS A 170 -20.16 -2.42 -8.83
C LYS A 170 -19.46 -1.76 -10.03
N ASN A 171 -20.18 -1.60 -11.14
CA ASN A 171 -19.64 -0.95 -12.34
C ASN A 171 -19.11 0.47 -12.05
N LYS A 172 -19.77 1.22 -11.17
CA LYS A 172 -19.31 2.55 -10.72
C LYS A 172 -17.93 2.48 -10.05
N THR A 173 -17.70 1.50 -9.19
CA THR A 173 -16.40 1.27 -8.54
C THR A 173 -15.33 0.97 -9.59
N LYS A 174 -15.62 0.09 -10.55
CA LYS A 174 -14.69 -0.24 -11.64
C LYS A 174 -14.30 1.00 -12.44
N SER A 175 -15.27 1.86 -12.78
CA SER A 175 -15.00 3.13 -13.46
C SER A 175 -14.12 4.04 -12.62
N ASN A 176 -14.53 4.33 -11.38
CA ASN A 176 -13.83 5.23 -10.48
C ASN A 176 -12.36 4.81 -10.25
N LEU A 177 -12.11 3.51 -10.03
CA LEU A 177 -10.75 3.00 -9.81
C LEU A 177 -9.91 3.00 -11.09
N ASN A 178 -10.52 2.74 -12.24
CA ASN A 178 -9.85 2.85 -13.53
C ASN A 178 -9.42 4.30 -13.80
N ASP A 179 -10.30 5.27 -13.54
CA ASP A 179 -10.02 6.69 -13.70
C ASP A 179 -8.94 7.17 -12.73
N PHE A 180 -9.00 6.72 -11.47
CA PHE A 180 -7.95 6.95 -10.46
C PHE A 180 -6.58 6.42 -10.90
N SER A 181 -6.52 5.19 -11.41
CA SER A 181 -5.25 4.54 -11.80
C SER A 181 -4.60 5.14 -13.06
N THR A 182 -5.42 5.71 -13.95
CA THR A 182 -4.97 6.28 -15.23
C THR A 182 -4.92 7.81 -15.22
N GLN A 183 -5.22 8.44 -14.07
CA GLN A 183 -5.33 9.89 -13.91
C GLN A 183 -6.26 10.54 -14.95
N ARG A 184 -7.35 9.88 -15.32
CA ARG A 184 -8.43 10.49 -16.13
C ARG A 184 -9.40 11.35 -15.31
N CYS A 185 -8.90 11.93 -14.20
CA CYS A 185 -9.57 12.84 -13.27
C CYS A 185 -10.71 12.24 -12.41
N TYR A 186 -10.52 12.25 -11.07
CA TYR A 186 -11.62 12.38 -10.11
C TYR A 186 -11.14 13.02 -8.79
N PRO A 187 -11.70 14.17 -8.33
CA PRO A 187 -12.53 15.13 -9.06
C PRO A 187 -11.65 16.21 -9.71
N CYS A 188 -11.70 16.32 -11.03
CA CYS A 188 -11.40 17.59 -11.69
C CYS A 188 -12.77 18.24 -11.95
N ASP A 189 -12.95 19.43 -11.42
CA ASP A 189 -14.10 20.34 -11.59
C ASP A 189 -15.39 19.97 -10.81
N ARG A 190 -15.55 20.66 -9.67
CA ARG A 190 -16.79 21.39 -9.38
C ARG A 190 -16.50 22.87 -9.56
#